data_AF-L8JRK1-F1
#
_entry.id   AF-L8JRK1-F1
#
_cell.length_a   1.000
_cell.length_b   1.000
_cell.length_c   1.000
_cell.angle_alpha   90.00
_cell.angle_beta   90.00
_cell.angle_gamma   90.00
#
_symmetry.space_group_name_H-M   'P 1'
#
loop_
_entity.id
_entity.type
_entity.pdbx_description
1 polymer ?
#
loop_
_entity_poly.entity_id
_entity_poly.type
_entity_poly.pdbx_seq_one_letter_code
_entity_poly.pdbx_strand_id
1 'polypeptide(L)'
;MAQASFQVQTYQYYNWSSRSIGKTNLILKGASGERCSVWFYEDPDEELPHATKSGNNYSFYYHHYQLEHLIDMLRNEKPIYVYFNDDNGWNNSRISTTDEPVGEGEES
;
A
#
# COMPACT_ATOMS: atom_id res chain seq x y z
N MET A 1 2.19 -17.81 -4.58
CA MET A 1 1.18 -17.01 -5.30
C MET A 1 0.48 -16.12 -4.28
N ALA A 2 0.08 -14.88 -4.61
CA ALA A 2 -0.63 -14.04 -3.64
C ALA A 2 -2.02 -14.63 -3.34
N GLN A 3 -2.41 -14.64 -2.07
CA GLN A 3 -3.72 -15.16 -1.65
C GLN A 3 -4.87 -14.29 -2.17
N ALA A 4 -4.63 -12.99 -2.32
CA ALA A 4 -5.53 -12.08 -3.02
C ALA A 4 -4.75 -10.96 -3.70
N SER A 5 -5.28 -10.45 -4.80
CA SER A 5 -4.75 -9.24 -5.43
C SER A 5 -5.83 -8.47 -6.15
N PHE A 6 -5.67 -7.15 -6.27
CA PHE A 6 -6.56 -6.30 -7.05
C PHE A 6 -5.81 -5.08 -7.60
N GLN A 7 -6.27 -4.56 -8.74
CA GLN A 7 -5.76 -3.32 -9.33
C GLN A 7 -6.35 -2.11 -8.60
N VAL A 8 -5.50 -1.14 -8.25
CA VAL A 8 -5.92 0.14 -7.69
C VAL A 8 -6.50 1.02 -8.79
N GLN A 9 -7.73 1.49 -8.60
CA GLN A 9 -8.42 2.40 -9.52
C GLN A 9 -8.38 3.84 -9.03
N THR A 10 -8.55 4.03 -7.73
CA THR A 10 -8.47 5.35 -7.10
C THR A 10 -7.75 5.24 -5.76
N TYR A 11 -7.08 6.32 -5.37
CA TYR A 11 -6.55 6.46 -4.03
C TYR A 11 -6.97 7.80 -3.42
N GLN A 12 -6.97 7.85 -2.09
CA GLN A 12 -7.08 9.08 -1.32
C GLN A 12 -6.11 8.98 -0.16
N TYR A 13 -5.46 10.08 0.19
CA TYR A 13 -4.71 10.18 1.44
C TYR A 13 -5.11 11.45 2.17
N TYR A 14 -5.00 11.44 3.48
CA TYR A 14 -5.30 12.59 4.31
C TYR A 14 -4.47 12.56 5.59
N ASN A 15 -4.30 13.75 6.16
CA ASN A 15 -3.59 13.99 7.40
C ASN A 15 -4.53 14.58 8.43
N TRP A 16 -4.58 13.96 9.61
CA TRP A 16 -5.27 14.51 10.78
C TRP A 16 -4.37 15.50 11.49
N SER A 17 -4.87 16.71 11.75
CA SER A 17 -4.11 17.76 12.44
C SER A 17 -3.90 17.52 13.95
N SER A 18 -4.75 16.69 14.58
CA SER A 18 -4.83 16.59 16.05
C SER A 18 -4.62 15.18 16.62
N ARG A 19 -4.36 14.18 15.78
CA ARG A 19 -4.12 12.81 16.26
C ARG A 19 -2.67 12.64 16.67
N SER A 20 -2.42 11.89 17.74
CA SER A 20 -1.09 11.50 18.18
C SER A 20 -0.56 10.24 17.50
N ILE A 21 -1.45 9.38 16.97
CA ILE A 21 -1.12 8.12 16.30
C ILE A 21 -1.96 8.01 15.02
N GLY A 22 -1.37 7.48 13.94
CA GLY A 22 -2.08 7.28 12.68
C GLY A 22 -2.55 8.59 12.06
N LYS A 23 -1.72 9.64 12.14
CA LYS A 23 -2.00 10.97 11.57
C LYS A 23 -2.26 10.88 10.08
N THR A 24 -1.49 10.05 9.38
CA THR A 24 -1.62 9.86 7.94
C THR A 24 -2.31 8.55 7.66
N ASN A 25 -3.26 8.59 6.73
CA ASN A 25 -3.87 7.40 6.17
C ASN A 25 -3.86 7.52 4.65
N LEU A 26 -3.54 6.42 3.99
CA LEU A 26 -3.69 6.26 2.55
C LEU A 26 -4.69 5.13 2.31
N ILE A 27 -5.64 5.35 1.41
CA ILE A 27 -6.69 4.39 1.08
C ILE A 27 -6.66 4.14 -0.42
N LEU A 28 -6.41 2.89 -0.80
CA LEU A 28 -6.45 2.40 -2.17
C LEU A 28 -7.78 1.68 -2.40
N LYS A 29 -8.43 1.92 -3.53
CA LYS A 29 -9.73 1.32 -3.88
C LYS A 29 -9.65 0.58 -5.22
N GLY A 30 -10.13 -0.65 -5.24
CA GLY A 30 -10.30 -1.47 -6.44
C GLY A 30 -11.64 -1.22 -7.12
N ALA A 31 -11.83 -1.85 -8.29
CA ALA A 31 -13.05 -1.71 -9.09
C ALA A 31 -14.26 -2.44 -8.49
N SER A 32 -14.03 -3.52 -7.74
CA SER A 32 -15.08 -4.43 -7.24
C SER A 32 -15.37 -4.22 -5.76
N GLY A 33 -15.03 -3.05 -5.23
CA GLY A 33 -15.22 -2.69 -3.82
C GLY A 33 -14.09 -3.16 -2.89
N GLU A 34 -12.95 -3.63 -3.42
CA GLU A 34 -11.75 -3.85 -2.63
C GLU A 34 -11.22 -2.53 -2.07
N ARG A 35 -10.76 -2.55 -0.81
CA ARG A 35 -10.17 -1.39 -0.16
C ARG A 35 -8.93 -1.78 0.62
N CYS A 36 -7.79 -1.17 0.33
CA CYS A 36 -6.59 -1.27 1.16
C CYS A 36 -6.41 0.03 1.95
N SER A 37 -6.46 -0.05 3.27
CA SER A 37 -6.12 1.03 4.18
C SER A 37 -4.68 0.86 4.63
N VAL A 38 -3.85 1.86 4.32
CA VAL A 38 -2.44 1.93 4.64
C VAL A 38 -2.27 2.89 5.81
N TRP A 39 -1.77 2.36 6.91
CA TRP A 39 -1.54 3.08 8.16
C TRP A 39 -0.06 3.39 8.29
N PHE A 40 0.24 4.61 8.72
CA PHE A 40 1.61 5.08 8.89
C PHE A 40 1.95 5.26 10.36
N TYR A 41 3.02 4.60 10.79
CA TYR A 41 3.63 4.75 12.11
C TYR A 41 4.75 5.81 12.03
N GLU A 42 4.76 6.75 12.99
CA GLU A 42 5.73 7.86 12.99
C GLU A 42 7.10 7.42 13.52
N ASP A 43 7.13 6.46 14.44
CA ASP A 43 8.37 5.92 14.98
C ASP A 43 9.02 4.97 13.95
N PRO A 44 10.25 5.25 13.49
CA PRO A 44 10.97 4.36 12.56
C PRO A 44 11.45 3.06 13.21
N ASP A 45 11.56 3.00 14.53
CA ASP A 45 12.05 1.83 15.26
C ASP A 45 10.91 0.92 15.78
N GLU A 46 9.65 1.32 15.59
CA GLU A 46 8.47 0.56 16.03
C GLU A 46 8.23 -0.66 15.13
N GLU A 47 8.07 -1.84 15.74
CA GLU A 47 7.74 -3.05 15.00
C GLU A 47 6.34 -2.94 14.37
N LEU A 48 6.29 -3.01 13.03
CA LEU A 48 5.04 -2.88 12.30
C LEU A 48 4.17 -4.14 12.46
N PRO A 49 2.85 -4.00 12.67
CA PRO A 49 1.95 -5.14 12.67
C PRO A 49 1.94 -5.85 11.33
N HIS A 50 1.59 -7.14 11.35
CA HIS A 50 1.34 -7.90 10.13
C HIS A 50 0.12 -7.33 9.39
N ALA A 51 0.21 -7.25 8.06
CA ALA A 51 -0.94 -6.90 7.22
C ALA A 51 -2.10 -7.86 7.46
N THR A 52 -3.33 -7.34 7.53
CA THR A 52 -4.53 -8.14 7.80
C THR A 52 -5.57 -7.98 6.70
N LYS A 53 -6.46 -8.97 6.59
CA LYS A 53 -7.60 -8.95 5.67
C LYS A 53 -8.90 -9.27 6.42
N SER A 54 -9.94 -8.49 6.17
CA SER A 54 -11.31 -8.73 6.64
C SER A 54 -12.31 -8.46 5.51
N GLY A 55 -12.82 -9.53 4.91
CA GLY A 55 -13.64 -9.45 3.70
C GLY A 55 -12.88 -8.81 2.54
N ASN A 56 -13.42 -7.71 1.99
CA ASN A 56 -12.78 -6.90 0.94
C ASN A 56 -11.89 -5.77 1.47
N ASN A 57 -11.68 -5.69 2.78
CA ASN A 57 -10.81 -4.69 3.40
C ASN A 57 -9.46 -5.31 3.74
N TYR A 58 -8.40 -4.62 3.33
CA TYR A 58 -7.00 -4.96 3.60
C TYR A 58 -6.41 -3.85 4.46
N SER A 59 -5.62 -4.20 5.47
CA SER A 59 -4.93 -3.23 6.34
C SER A 59 -3.43 -3.46 6.25
N PHE A 60 -2.70 -2.49 5.73
CA PHE A 60 -1.25 -2.54 5.58
C PHE A 60 -0.64 -1.48 6.50
N TYR A 61 0.59 -1.72 6.93
CA TYR A 61 1.29 -0.89 7.89
C TYR A 61 2.67 -0.56 7.33
N TYR A 62 3.04 0.71 7.36
CA TYR A 62 4.33 1.22 6.92
C TYR A 62 4.80 2.30 7.90
N HIS A 63 6.08 2.64 7.83
CA HIS A 63 6.58 3.83 8.51
C HIS A 63 6.29 5.09 7.69
N HIS A 64 6.17 6.22 8.39
CA HIS A 64 5.79 7.49 7.78
C HIS A 64 6.77 7.95 6.70
N TYR A 65 8.07 7.66 6.82
CA TYR A 65 9.07 8.02 5.81
C TYR A 65 8.82 7.34 4.45
N GLN A 66 8.06 6.23 4.41
CA GLN A 66 7.74 5.51 3.17
C GLN A 66 6.55 6.13 2.43
N LEU A 67 5.83 7.08 3.06
CA LEU A 67 4.67 7.73 2.47
C LEU A 67 5.02 8.44 1.16
N GLU A 68 6.11 9.20 1.14
CA GLU A 68 6.51 9.97 -0.04
C GLU A 68 6.72 9.05 -1.25
N HIS A 69 7.48 7.97 -1.07
CA HIS A 69 7.71 6.97 -2.10
C HIS A 69 6.41 6.28 -2.57
N LEU A 70 5.49 5.95 -1.65
CA LEU A 70 4.21 5.36 -2.01
C LEU A 70 3.33 6.33 -2.82
N ILE A 71 3.29 7.60 -2.43
CA ILE A 71 2.52 8.62 -3.16
C ILE A 71 3.14 8.88 -4.53
N ASP A 72 4.47 8.93 -4.63
CA ASP A 72 5.16 9.10 -5.90
C ASP A 72 4.84 7.97 -6.88
N MET A 73 4.99 6.71 -6.43
CA MET A 73 4.59 5.53 -7.19
C MET A 73 3.11 5.61 -7.62
N LEU A 74 2.18 5.96 -6.73
CA LEU A 74 0.75 6.06 -7.07
C LEU A 74 0.42 7.17 -8.08
N ARG A 75 1.28 8.17 -8.23
CA ARG A 75 1.09 9.31 -9.14
C ARG A 75 1.69 9.07 -10.51
N ASN A 76 2.87 8.46 -10.53
CA ASN A 76 3.68 8.34 -11.74
C ASN A 76 3.53 6.98 -12.40
N GLU A 77 3.30 5.93 -11.62
CA GLU A 77 3.24 4.56 -12.13
C GLU A 77 1.81 4.09 -12.35
N LYS A 78 1.56 3.46 -13.50
CA LYS A 78 0.29 2.80 -13.82
C LYS A 78 0.54 1.59 -14.72
N PRO A 79 -0.08 0.42 -14.44
CA PRO A 79 -1.04 0.14 -13.37
C PRO A 79 -0.42 -0.23 -12.02
N ILE A 80 -1.12 0.10 -10.92
CA ILE A 80 -0.75 -0.29 -9.54
C ILE A 80 -1.64 -1.42 -9.03
N TYR A 81 -1.05 -2.36 -8.30
CA TYR A 81 -1.72 -3.50 -7.69
C TYR A 81 -1.43 -3.60 -6.20
N VAL A 82 -2.42 -4.10 -5.46
CA VAL A 82 -2.26 -4.56 -4.08
C VAL A 82 -2.23 -6.07 -4.08
N TYR A 83 -1.21 -6.65 -3.46
CA TYR A 83 -1.06 -8.08 -3.24
C TYR A 83 -1.13 -8.37 -1.75
N PHE A 84 -2.04 -9.24 -1.34
CA PHE A 84 -2.12 -9.73 0.03
C PHE A 84 -1.64 -11.18 0.08
N ASN A 85 -0.66 -11.44 0.93
CA ASN A 85 -0.13 -12.77 1.17
C ASN A 85 0.26 -12.94 2.64
N ASP A 86 -0.51 -13.75 3.35
CA ASP A 86 -0.27 -14.14 4.74
C ASP A 86 -0.04 -15.66 4.79
N ASP A 87 0.97 -16.13 4.04
CA ASP A 87 1.27 -17.56 3.95
C ASP A 87 2.26 -17.96 5.04
N ASN A 88 1.83 -18.89 5.90
CA ASN A 88 2.67 -19.63 6.84
C ASN A 88 3.58 -18.76 7.76
N GLY A 89 3.08 -17.60 8.20
CA GLY A 89 3.80 -16.67 9.07
C GLY A 89 4.75 -15.70 8.36
N TRP A 90 4.80 -15.74 7.02
CA TRP A 90 5.59 -14.82 6.20
C TRP A 90 4.66 -13.83 5.50
N ASN A 91 4.55 -12.63 6.06
CA ASN A 91 3.75 -11.57 5.46
C ASN A 91 4.49 -10.97 4.26
N ASN A 92 4.08 -11.34 3.04
CA ASN A 92 4.60 -10.79 1.79
C ASN A 92 3.53 -9.95 1.08
N SER A 93 2.72 -9.25 1.87
CA SER A 93 1.73 -8.32 1.34
C SER A 93 2.42 -7.03 0.89
N ARG A 94 2.12 -6.58 -0.33
CA ARG A 94 2.82 -5.44 -0.95
C ARG A 94 1.94 -4.66 -1.92
N ILE A 95 2.30 -3.40 -2.12
CA ILE A 95 1.80 -2.55 -3.19
C ILE A 95 2.89 -2.57 -4.27
N SER A 96 2.53 -2.79 -5.52
CA SER A 96 3.50 -3.00 -6.60
C SER A 96 2.97 -2.48 -7.93
N THR A 97 3.90 -2.11 -8.80
CA THR A 97 3.67 -1.88 -10.23
C THR A 97 3.55 -3.22 -10.98
N THR A 98 3.24 -3.14 -12.28
CA THR A 98 3.34 -4.26 -13.21
C THR A 98 4.80 -4.68 -13.43
N ASP A 99 5.01 -5.88 -13.96
CA ASP A 99 6.31 -6.30 -14.50
C ASP A 99 6.63 -5.41 -15.71
N GLU A 100 7.64 -4.56 -15.59
CA GLU A 100 8.15 -3.75 -16.69
C GLU A 100 9.37 -4.43 -17.32
N PRO A 101 9.51 -4.42 -18.66
CA PRO A 101 10.68 -4.97 -19.31
C PRO A 101 11.94 -4.21 -18.90
N VAL A 102 12.93 -4.94 -18.37
CA VAL A 102 14.20 -4.35 -17.94
C VAL A 102 14.92 -3.73 -19.15
N GLY A 103 15.18 -2.42 -19.10
CA GLY A 103 15.96 -1.71 -20.12
C GLY A 103 15.14 -0.92 -21.16
N GLU A 104 13.83 -0.78 -21.00
CA GLU A 104 13.07 0.28 -21.70
C GLU A 104 13.19 1.55 -20.85
N GLY A 105 14.06 2.46 -21.29
CA GLY A 105 14.56 3.56 -20.48
C GLY A 105 13.49 4.56 -20.04
N GLU A 106 13.84 5.33 -18.99
CA GLU A 106 13.34 6.69 -18.86
C GLU A 106 13.79 7.44 -20.13
N GLU A 107 12.92 7.50 -21.15
CA GLU A 107 13.15 8.36 -22.30
C GLU A 107 13.25 9.79 -21.76
N SER A 108 14.47 10.36 -21.88
CA SER A 108 14.85 11.70 -21.41
C SER A 108 14.13 12.83 -22.14
#